data_AF-A0A2V9BJH5-F1
#
_entry.id   AF-A0A2V9BJH5-F1
#
_cell.length_a   1.000
_cell.length_b   1.000
_cell.length_c   1.000
_cell.angle_alpha   90.00
_cell.angle_beta   90.00
_cell.angle_gamma   90.00
#
_symmetry.space_group_name_H-M   'P 1'
#
loop_
_entity.id
_entity.type
_entity.pdbx_description
1 polymer ?
#
loop_
_entity_poly.entity_id
_entity_poly.type
_entity_poly.pdbx_seq_one_letter_code
_entity_poly.pdbx_strand_id
1 'polypeptide(L)'
;MEQNRRNFLQGAGAVCAIAATGRLTVGHTEPKPASNHARGMARGLTLLTMRRNGEYWLGVKTDKGILDVNEASKLLHLHAPATMDDLLQNEDGPSLNALVDAASKSNAAQKAFVKEEGIQYGPIVTRPEKIVCVGLNYRRHAIE
;
A
#
# COMPACT_ATOMS: atom_id res chain seq x y z
N MET A 1 37.22 -20.89 19.83
CA MET A 1 36.19 -21.13 18.79
C MET A 1 34.92 -20.42 19.22
N GLU A 2 34.75 -19.17 18.79
CA GLU A 2 33.54 -18.38 19.04
C GLU A 2 32.75 -18.32 17.73
N GLN A 3 31.72 -19.18 17.62
CA GLN A 3 30.87 -19.25 16.43
C GLN A 3 29.83 -18.13 16.50
N ASN A 4 30.07 -17.05 15.76
CA ASN A 4 29.22 -15.88 15.70
C ASN A 4 27.94 -16.18 14.89
N ARG A 5 26.78 -16.17 15.55
CA ARG A 5 25.45 -16.47 14.96
C ARG A 5 25.10 -15.62 13.72
N ARG A 6 25.75 -14.46 13.57
CA ARG A 6 25.61 -13.58 12.41
C ARG A 6 26.17 -14.19 11.11
N ASN A 7 27.27 -14.95 11.18
CA ASN A 7 27.86 -15.57 9.98
C ASN A 7 27.06 -16.79 9.52
N PHE A 8 26.38 -17.48 10.44
CA PHE A 8 25.48 -18.60 10.10
C PHE A 8 24.26 -18.12 9.30
N LEU A 9 23.68 -16.97 9.66
CA LEU A 9 22.52 -16.42 8.96
C LEU A 9 22.88 -15.77 7.61
N GLN A 10 24.11 -15.26 7.45
CA GLN A 10 24.58 -14.75 6.15
C GLN A 10 24.87 -15.86 5.13
N GLY A 11 25.15 -17.09 5.58
CA GLY A 11 25.36 -18.24 4.70
C GLY A 11 24.08 -18.93 4.22
N ALA A 12 22.93 -18.66 4.83
CA ALA A 12 21.67 -19.35 4.52
C ALA A 12 20.85 -18.71 3.38
N GLY A 13 21.32 -17.58 2.81
CA GLY A 13 20.61 -16.83 1.77
C GLY A 13 20.79 -17.37 0.34
N ALA A 14 21.57 -18.43 0.13
CA ALA A 14 21.80 -18.99 -1.18
C ALA A 14 21.88 -20.52 -1.09
N VAL A 15 20.74 -21.20 -1.21
CA VAL A 15 20.52 -22.47 -1.93
C VAL A 15 19.04 -22.85 -1.73
N CYS A 16 18.20 -22.61 -2.74
CA CYS A 16 17.12 -23.53 -3.05
C CYS A 16 17.29 -23.92 -4.52
N ALA A 17 17.80 -25.13 -4.71
CA ALA A 17 17.97 -25.76 -6.00
C ALA A 17 16.61 -25.92 -6.71
N ILE A 18 16.62 -25.65 -8.00
CA ILE A 18 15.51 -25.81 -8.93
C ILE A 18 15.19 -27.30 -9.07
N ALA A 19 13.96 -27.70 -8.81
CA ALA A 19 13.43 -29.01 -9.17
C ALA A 19 12.07 -28.86 -9.88
N ALA A 20 12.11 -29.09 -11.19
CA ALA A 20 11.09 -29.60 -12.11
C ALA A 20 9.63 -29.04 -12.09
N THR A 21 9.25 -28.52 -13.26
CA THR A 21 7.89 -28.45 -13.83
C THR A 21 6.84 -27.60 -13.12
N GLY A 22 6.76 -26.32 -13.50
CA GLY A 22 5.62 -25.45 -13.18
C GLY A 22 5.95 -23.99 -13.41
N ARG A 23 5.21 -23.34 -14.32
CA ARG A 23 5.32 -21.93 -14.73
C ARG A 23 5.88 -20.99 -13.66
N LEU A 24 7.02 -20.36 -13.95
CA LEU A 24 7.54 -19.22 -13.20
C LEU A 24 6.58 -18.04 -13.41
N THR A 25 5.82 -17.69 -12.38
CA THR A 25 5.23 -16.36 -12.28
C THR A 25 6.39 -15.40 -12.03
N VAL A 26 6.71 -14.57 -13.02
CA VAL A 26 7.56 -13.41 -12.83
C VAL A 26 6.76 -12.46 -11.94
N GLY A 27 7.00 -12.50 -10.63
CA GLY A 27 6.57 -11.44 -9.74
C GLY A 27 7.12 -10.13 -10.27
N HIS A 28 6.24 -9.19 -10.61
CA HIS A 28 6.65 -7.82 -10.90
C HIS A 28 7.21 -7.24 -9.60
N THR A 29 8.51 -7.34 -9.39
CA THR A 29 9.20 -6.49 -8.42
C THR A 29 9.25 -5.10 -9.03
N GLU A 30 8.28 -4.27 -8.67
CA GLU A 30 8.38 -2.84 -8.90
C GLU A 30 9.69 -2.33 -8.29
N PRO A 31 10.45 -1.50 -9.03
CA PRO A 31 11.73 -1.01 -8.56
C PRO A 31 11.51 -0.20 -7.28
N LYS A 32 12.20 -0.59 -6.21
CA LYS A 32 12.25 0.17 -4.94
C LYS A 32 12.66 1.61 -5.28
N PRO A 33 11.80 2.63 -5.04
CA PRO A 33 12.09 3.98 -5.47
C PRO A 33 13.37 4.48 -4.78
N ALA A 34 14.17 5.23 -5.54
CA ALA A 34 15.39 5.86 -5.05
C ALA A 34 15.09 6.73 -3.82
N SER A 35 16.02 6.72 -2.86
CA SER A 35 15.91 7.22 -1.48
C SER A 35 15.77 8.75 -1.32
N ASN A 36 15.28 9.47 -2.32
CA ASN A 36 15.32 10.94 -2.36
C ASN A 36 13.95 11.63 -2.48
N HIS A 37 12.84 10.92 -2.21
CA HIS A 37 11.52 11.54 -2.11
C HIS A 37 11.19 11.89 -0.65
N ALA A 38 10.38 12.95 -0.47
CA ALA A 38 9.94 13.38 0.85
C ALA A 38 9.09 12.29 1.51
N ARG A 39 9.44 11.92 2.75
CA ARG A 39 8.71 10.93 3.55
C ARG A 39 7.75 11.62 4.51
N GLY A 40 6.61 11.00 4.74
CA GLY A 40 5.61 11.43 5.71
C GLY A 40 4.27 10.73 5.52
N MET A 41 3.36 10.93 6.48
CA MET A 41 2.00 10.40 6.38
C MET A 41 1.13 11.28 5.48
N ALA A 42 0.21 10.65 4.75
CA ALA A 42 -0.80 11.37 3.97
C ALA A 42 -1.67 12.22 4.90
N ARG A 43 -2.03 13.44 4.49
CA ARG A 43 -2.81 14.38 5.31
C ARG A 43 -4.08 14.84 4.59
N GLY A 44 -5.16 15.01 5.36
CA GLY A 44 -6.42 15.56 4.86
C GLY A 44 -7.17 14.66 3.88
N LEU A 45 -6.79 13.38 3.79
CA LEU A 45 -7.39 12.41 2.88
C LEU A 45 -8.18 11.36 3.67
N THR A 46 -9.27 10.88 3.06
CA THR A 46 -9.95 9.65 3.51
C THR A 46 -9.52 8.52 2.59
N LEU A 47 -8.87 7.52 3.16
CA LEU A 47 -8.26 6.42 2.44
C LEU A 47 -9.08 5.14 2.61
N LEU A 48 -9.04 4.29 1.58
CA LEU A 48 -9.68 3.00 1.59
C LEU A 48 -8.83 1.99 0.81
N THR A 49 -9.04 0.71 1.12
CA THR A 49 -8.51 -0.39 0.33
C THR A 49 -9.65 -0.94 -0.53
N MET A 50 -9.44 -1.03 -1.84
CA MET A 50 -10.40 -1.55 -2.80
C MET A 50 -9.95 -2.93 -3.29
N ARG A 51 -10.89 -3.86 -3.42
CA ARG A 51 -10.67 -5.15 -4.10
C ARG A 51 -10.87 -4.97 -5.60
N ARG A 52 -9.83 -5.25 -6.38
CA ARG A 52 -9.88 -5.27 -7.85
C ARG A 52 -9.13 -6.47 -8.38
N ASN A 53 -9.77 -7.28 -9.23
CA ASN A 53 -9.15 -8.43 -9.90
C ASN A 53 -8.43 -9.42 -8.96
N GLY A 54 -8.93 -9.57 -7.72
CA GLY A 54 -8.31 -10.41 -6.70
C GLY A 54 -7.16 -9.75 -5.92
N GLU A 55 -6.82 -8.51 -6.23
CA GLU A 55 -5.79 -7.71 -5.57
C GLU A 55 -6.39 -6.58 -4.72
N TYR A 56 -5.56 -5.99 -3.88
CA TYR A 56 -5.91 -4.85 -3.03
C TYR A 56 -5.21 -3.60 -3.52
N TRP A 57 -5.99 -2.60 -3.94
CA TRP A 57 -5.49 -1.33 -4.45
C TRP A 57 -5.86 -0.19 -3.50
N LEU A 58 -4.99 0.82 -3.40
CA LEU A 58 -5.26 2.02 -2.63
C LEU A 58 -6.28 2.91 -3.36
N GLY A 59 -7.27 3.38 -2.61
CA GLY A 59 -8.25 4.36 -3.07
C GLY A 59 -8.27 5.59 -2.17
N VAL A 60 -8.65 6.73 -2.74
CA VAL A 60 -8.88 7.98 -2.01
C VAL A 60 -10.30 8.46 -2.24
N LYS A 61 -11.06 8.69 -1.18
CA LYS A 61 -12.41 9.27 -1.28
C LYS A 61 -12.31 10.77 -1.57
N THR A 62 -13.05 11.22 -2.58
CA THR A 62 -13.13 12.62 -3.03
C THR A 62 -14.57 12.99 -3.36
N ASP A 63 -14.84 14.28 -3.57
CA ASP A 63 -16.17 14.76 -3.98
C ASP A 63 -16.58 14.27 -5.38
N LYS A 64 -15.61 13.83 -6.20
CA LYS A 64 -15.84 13.28 -7.56
C LYS A 64 -16.07 11.76 -7.56
N GLY A 65 -16.11 11.14 -6.38
CA GLY A 65 -16.11 9.69 -6.20
C GLY A 65 -14.78 9.19 -5.63
N ILE A 66 -14.48 7.91 -5.86
CA ILE A 66 -13.25 7.29 -5.38
C ILE A 66 -12.18 7.38 -6.45
N LEU A 67 -11.04 7.97 -6.12
CA LEU A 67 -9.86 7.97 -6.98
C LEU A 67 -9.12 6.64 -6.82
N ASP A 68 -8.97 5.90 -7.93
CA ASP A 68 -8.07 4.75 -8.04
C ASP A 68 -6.63 5.23 -8.18
N VAL A 69 -5.81 5.01 -7.15
CA VAL A 69 -4.44 5.52 -7.09
C VAL A 69 -3.55 4.89 -8.16
N ASN A 70 -3.74 3.61 -8.45
CA ASN A 70 -2.93 2.90 -9.46
C ASN A 70 -3.23 3.43 -10.87
N GLU A 71 -4.51 3.61 -11.19
CA GLU A 71 -4.90 4.14 -12.50
C GLU A 71 -4.52 5.63 -12.65
N ALA A 72 -4.70 6.43 -11.60
CA ALA A 72 -4.30 7.83 -11.63
C ALA A 72 -2.78 8.02 -11.78
N SER A 73 -1.98 7.22 -11.06
CA SER A 73 -0.52 7.19 -11.16
C SER A 73 -0.05 6.91 -12.59
N LYS A 74 -0.64 5.91 -13.25
CA LYS A 74 -0.36 5.58 -14.65
C LYS A 74 -0.76 6.70 -15.62
N LEU A 75 -1.96 7.25 -15.46
CA LEU A 75 -2.51 8.28 -16.38
C LEU A 75 -1.76 9.61 -16.28
N LEU A 76 -1.26 9.96 -15.09
CA LEU A 76 -0.54 11.22 -14.86
C LEU A 76 0.97 11.06 -14.88
N HIS A 77 1.48 9.84 -15.01
CA HIS A 77 2.90 9.52 -14.91
C HIS A 77 3.54 10.06 -13.61
N LEU A 78 2.79 9.99 -12.51
CA LEU A 78 3.20 10.45 -11.19
C LEU A 78 3.32 9.26 -10.24
N HIS A 79 4.43 9.18 -9.51
CA HIS A 79 4.61 8.16 -8.49
C HIS A 79 3.59 8.33 -7.33
N ALA A 80 3.06 7.22 -6.86
CA ALA A 80 2.22 7.10 -5.67
C ALA A 80 2.22 5.64 -5.19
N PRO A 81 1.91 5.39 -3.90
CA PRO A 81 1.85 4.04 -3.37
C PRO A 81 0.67 3.26 -3.96
N ALA A 82 0.94 2.05 -4.48
CA ALA A 82 -0.07 1.19 -5.10
C ALA A 82 -1.06 0.62 -4.07
N THR A 83 -0.58 0.32 -2.86
CA THR A 83 -1.36 -0.30 -1.78
C THR A 83 -1.29 0.50 -0.47
N MET A 84 -2.21 0.24 0.46
CA MET A 84 -2.14 0.83 1.81
C MET A 84 -0.84 0.44 2.52
N ASP A 85 -0.41 -0.82 2.40
CA ASP A 85 0.81 -1.27 3.05
C ASP A 85 2.04 -0.54 2.48
N ASP A 86 2.10 -0.25 1.19
CA ASP A 86 3.20 0.54 0.59
C ASP A 86 3.21 1.98 1.11
N LEU A 87 2.04 2.60 1.25
CA LEU A 87 1.90 3.93 1.84
C LEU A 87 2.46 3.96 3.26
N LEU A 88 2.07 2.97 4.09
CA LEU A 88 2.46 2.91 5.50
C LEU A 88 3.94 2.55 5.70
N GLN A 89 4.45 1.58 4.95
CA GLN A 89 5.82 1.09 5.11
C GLN A 89 6.86 2.08 4.58
N ASN A 90 6.54 2.77 3.49
CA ASN A 90 7.46 3.72 2.87
C ASN A 90 7.27 5.15 3.38
N GLU A 91 6.19 5.42 4.13
CA GLU A 91 5.77 6.77 4.52
C GLU A 91 5.60 7.66 3.28
N ASP A 92 4.88 7.15 2.27
CA ASP A 92 4.78 7.80 0.96
C ASP A 92 3.52 8.69 0.83
N GLY A 93 3.20 9.39 1.91
CA GLY A 93 2.08 10.32 1.97
C GLY A 93 2.23 11.55 1.08
N PRO A 94 3.41 12.20 1.02
CA PRO A 94 3.61 13.36 0.16
C PRO A 94 3.35 13.08 -1.32
N SER A 95 3.76 11.92 -1.85
CA SER A 95 3.50 11.55 -3.24
C SER A 95 2.01 11.32 -3.48
N LEU A 96 1.31 10.65 -2.55
CA LEU A 96 -0.13 10.43 -2.62
C LEU A 96 -0.91 11.75 -2.61
N ASN A 97 -0.56 12.66 -1.70
CA ASN A 97 -1.16 13.99 -1.66
C ASN A 97 -0.95 14.74 -2.99
N ALA A 98 0.27 14.73 -3.54
CA ALA A 98 0.56 15.36 -4.82
C ALA A 98 -0.23 14.74 -5.98
N LEU A 99 -0.37 13.41 -6.01
CA LEU A 99 -1.16 12.71 -7.02
C LEU A 99 -2.64 13.12 -6.93
N VAL A 100 -3.22 13.14 -5.73
CA VAL A 100 -4.63 13.51 -5.52
C VAL A 100 -4.88 14.95 -5.96
N ASP A 101 -3.98 15.87 -5.62
CA ASP A 101 -4.06 17.27 -6.04
C ASP A 101 -3.98 17.42 -7.57
N ALA A 102 -3.09 16.68 -8.22
CA ALA A 102 -2.94 16.68 -9.67
C ALA A 102 -4.16 16.06 -10.38
N ALA A 103 -4.64 14.90 -9.90
CA ALA A 103 -5.80 14.21 -10.43
C ALA A 103 -7.08 15.04 -10.31
N SER A 104 -7.22 15.80 -9.21
CA SER A 104 -8.37 16.68 -9.00
C SER A 104 -8.46 17.80 -10.05
N LYS A 105 -7.33 18.21 -10.63
CA LYS A 105 -7.20 19.32 -11.59
C LYS A 105 -7.05 18.86 -13.05
N SER A 106 -6.91 17.56 -13.31
CA SER A 106 -6.59 17.03 -14.63
C SER A 106 -7.76 16.26 -15.26
N ASN A 107 -8.15 16.67 -16.46
CA ASN A 107 -9.13 15.91 -17.26
C ASN A 107 -8.59 14.54 -17.69
N ALA A 108 -7.27 14.37 -17.80
CA ALA A 108 -6.64 13.10 -18.16
C ALA A 108 -6.89 12.01 -17.11
N ALA A 109 -7.03 12.40 -15.83
CA ALA A 109 -7.28 11.48 -14.72
C ALA A 109 -8.77 11.13 -14.53
N GLN A 110 -9.68 11.66 -15.36
CA GLN A 110 -11.12 11.47 -15.16
C GLN A 110 -11.54 9.99 -15.15
N LYS A 111 -10.83 9.14 -15.91
CA LYS A 111 -11.06 7.69 -15.95
C LYS A 111 -10.64 6.95 -14.68
N ALA A 112 -9.81 7.55 -13.84
CA ALA A 112 -9.39 6.97 -12.56
C ALA A 112 -10.42 7.20 -11.44
N PHE A 113 -11.42 8.05 -11.65
CA PHE A 113 -12.52 8.23 -10.69
C PHE A 113 -13.61 7.20 -10.93
N VAL A 114 -13.91 6.43 -9.89
CA VAL A 114 -14.95 5.40 -9.89
C VAL A 114 -16.04 5.75 -8.89
N LYS A 115 -17.25 5.26 -9.17
CA LYS A 115 -18.41 5.45 -8.30
C LYS A 115 -18.26 4.67 -7.00
N GLU A 116 -18.58 5.30 -5.87
CA GLU A 116 -18.45 4.71 -4.54
C GLU A 116 -19.34 3.47 -4.37
N GLU A 117 -20.53 3.48 -4.98
CA GLU A 117 -21.52 2.39 -4.88
C GLU A 117 -21.02 1.08 -5.51
N GLY A 118 -20.04 1.15 -6.41
CA GLY A 118 -19.45 -0.01 -7.09
C GLY A 118 -18.22 -0.59 -6.37
N ILE A 119 -17.79 -0.01 -5.25
CA ILE A 119 -16.56 -0.42 -4.58
C ILE A 119 -16.78 -1.67 -3.74
N GLN A 120 -15.95 -2.67 -3.98
CA GLN A 120 -15.75 -3.77 -3.05
C GLN A 120 -14.64 -3.40 -2.08
N TYR A 121 -14.99 -3.12 -0.82
CA TYR A 121 -14.03 -2.73 0.20
C TYR A 121 -13.19 -3.92 0.68
N GLY A 122 -11.90 -3.65 0.91
CA GLY A 122 -10.95 -4.56 1.55
C GLY A 122 -10.60 -4.12 2.98
N PRO A 123 -9.85 -4.96 3.72
CA PRO A 123 -9.24 -4.55 4.99
C PRO A 123 -8.35 -3.33 4.78
N ILE A 124 -8.36 -2.39 5.72
CA ILE A 124 -7.55 -1.16 5.60
C ILE A 124 -6.06 -1.51 5.54
N VAL A 125 -5.56 -2.35 6.45
CA VAL A 125 -4.21 -2.90 6.43
C VAL A 125 -4.30 -4.38 6.05
N THR A 126 -3.60 -4.80 4.99
CA THR A 126 -3.74 -6.18 4.47
C THR A 126 -2.71 -7.15 5.06
N ARG A 127 -1.55 -6.64 5.50
CA ARG A 127 -0.46 -7.45 6.06
C ARG A 127 0.05 -6.85 7.38
N PRO A 128 -0.79 -6.78 8.44
CA PRO A 128 -0.32 -6.27 9.72
C PRO A 128 0.70 -7.25 10.33
N GLU A 129 1.86 -6.75 10.75
CA GLU A 129 2.83 -7.57 11.49
C GLU A 129 2.31 -7.94 12.90
N LYS A 130 1.55 -7.02 13.50
CA LYS A 130 0.97 -7.16 14.84
C LYS A 130 -0.41 -6.53 14.88
N ILE A 131 -1.32 -7.13 15.65
CA ILE A 131 -2.65 -6.60 15.93
C ILE A 131 -2.76 -6.45 17.45
N VAL A 132 -2.95 -5.21 17.92
CA VAL A 132 -3.09 -4.90 19.35
C VAL A 132 -4.57 -4.66 19.65
N CYS A 133 -5.17 -5.58 20.41
CA CYS A 133 -6.56 -5.47 20.85
C CYS A 133 -6.60 -4.89 22.27
N VAL A 134 -7.09 -3.65 22.41
CA VAL A 134 -7.20 -2.97 23.71
C VAL A 134 -8.65 -3.00 24.19
N GLY A 135 -8.92 -3.73 25.27
CA GLY A 135 -10.20 -3.73 25.98
C GLY A 135 -10.22 -2.73 27.15
N LEU A 136 -11.41 -2.42 27.68
CA LEU A 136 -11.60 -1.54 28.85
C LEU A 136 -10.91 -0.17 28.75
N ASN A 137 -10.72 0.35 27.53
CA ASN A 137 -9.96 1.59 27.29
C ASN A 137 -10.75 2.89 27.58
N TYR A 138 -11.87 2.78 28.30
CA TYR A 138 -12.72 3.90 28.68
C TYR A 138 -13.24 3.68 30.09
N ARG A 139 -13.12 4.69 30.96
CA ARG A 139 -13.46 4.60 32.39
C ARG A 139 -14.86 4.04 32.65
N ARG A 140 -15.84 4.45 31.85
CA ARG A 140 -17.23 4.00 31.99
C ARG A 140 -17.37 2.49 31.73
N HIS A 141 -16.78 2.02 30.63
CA HIS A 141 -16.79 0.61 30.25
C HIS A 141 -15.96 -0.27 31.20
N ALA A 142 -14.90 0.29 31.81
CA ALA A 142 -14.09 -0.41 32.80
C ALA A 142 -14.81 -0.65 34.15
N ILE A 143 -15.94 0.01 34.39
CA ILE A 143 -16.71 -0.08 35.65
C ILE A 143 -18.01 -0.89 35.47
N GLU A 144 -18.42 -1.19 34.23
CA GLU A 144 -19.55 -2.09 33.91
C GLU A 144 -19.25 -3.54 34.28
#